data_AF-A0A1G3R2V0-F1
#
_entry.id   AF-A0A1G3R2V0-F1
#
_cell.length_a   1.000
_cell.length_b   1.000
_cell.length_c   1.000
_cell.angle_alpha   90.00
_cell.angle_beta   90.00
_cell.angle_gamma   90.00
#
_symmetry.space_group_name_H-M   'P 1'
#
loop_
_entity.id
_entity.type
_entity.pdbx_description
1 polymer ?
#
loop_
_entity_poly.entity_id
_entity_poly.type
_entity_poly.pdbx_seq_one_letter_code
_entity_poly.pdbx_strand_id
1 'polypeptide(L)'
;MVQARPPRDEDTLVHYLTRNTGQNKSYLSDQAKPGAREARLRYRLLLSLDHYHLLEVEMQTGRHHQIRAQLARIGCPIKGDLKYGARRSNPGGGIHLHARELSFVHPVRQEPLRIVADPPPDPLWDEALRRLAGPAASPADR
;
A
#
# COMPACT_ATOMS: atom_id res chain seq x y z
N MET A 1 0.85 2.25 -5.12
CA MET A 1 0.05 2.82 -6.22
C MET A 1 -0.88 1.77 -6.80
N VAL A 2 -2.12 2.15 -7.08
CA VAL A 2 -3.17 1.28 -7.64
C VAL A 2 -3.62 1.76 -9.02
N GLN A 3 -4.15 0.84 -9.84
CA GLN A 3 -4.56 1.10 -11.23
C GLN A 3 -5.94 1.76 -11.38
N ALA A 4 -6.78 1.69 -10.34
CA ALA A 4 -8.13 2.25 -10.33
C ALA A 4 -8.31 3.11 -9.08
N ARG A 5 -9.12 4.16 -9.18
CA ARG A 5 -9.46 5.00 -8.03
C ARG A 5 -10.29 4.16 -7.04
N PRO A 6 -9.95 4.14 -5.74
CA PRO A 6 -10.78 3.47 -4.76
C PRO A 6 -12.19 4.08 -4.70
N PRO A 7 -13.22 3.29 -4.33
CA PRO A 7 -14.60 3.79 -4.22
C PRO A 7 -14.77 4.93 -3.21
N ARG A 8 -13.88 4.99 -2.21
CA ARG A 8 -13.83 6.05 -1.21
C ARG A 8 -12.41 6.60 -1.12
N ASP A 9 -12.28 7.87 -0.77
CA ASP A 9 -10.96 8.48 -0.55
C ASP A 9 -10.30 7.95 0.74
N GLU A 10 -11.08 7.37 1.64
CA GLU A 10 -10.58 6.69 2.83
C GLU A 10 -11.54 5.56 3.23
N ASP A 11 -11.00 4.41 3.62
CA ASP A 11 -11.80 3.33 4.20
C ASP A 11 -10.95 2.36 5.05
N THR A 12 -11.62 1.55 5.87
CA THR A 12 -11.02 0.42 6.58
C THR A 12 -11.48 -0.89 5.94
N LEU A 13 -10.52 -1.69 5.45
CA LEU A 13 -10.79 -2.99 4.87
C LEU A 13 -10.63 -4.09 5.92
N VAL A 14 -11.70 -4.82 6.18
CA VAL A 14 -11.71 -6.01 7.05
C VAL A 14 -12.08 -7.23 6.21
N HIS A 15 -11.19 -8.22 6.20
CA HIS A 15 -11.42 -9.50 5.50
C HIS A 15 -10.73 -10.63 6.27
N TYR A 16 -11.11 -11.88 5.99
CA TYR A 16 -10.40 -13.07 6.49
C TYR A 16 -9.52 -13.65 5.38
N LEU A 17 -8.26 -13.96 5.70
CA LEU A 17 -7.28 -14.48 4.73
C LEU A 17 -6.90 -15.93 5.01
N THR A 18 -6.95 -16.73 3.96
CA THR A 18 -6.39 -18.08 3.93
C THR A 18 -5.18 -18.12 3.01
N ARG A 19 -4.04 -18.56 3.54
CA ARG A 19 -2.80 -18.70 2.77
C ARG A 19 -2.82 -20.03 2.00
N ASN A 20 -2.63 -19.95 0.70
CA ASN A 20 -2.32 -21.10 -0.15
C ASN A 20 -0.81 -21.12 -0.42
N THR A 21 -0.11 -22.08 0.17
CA THR A 21 1.34 -22.23 0.06
C THR A 21 1.77 -22.70 -1.34
N GLY A 22 1.01 -23.59 -1.98
CA GLY A 22 1.32 -24.12 -3.31
C GLY A 22 1.35 -23.04 -4.40
N GLN A 23 0.44 -22.04 -4.32
CA GLN A 23 0.42 -20.91 -5.26
C GLN A 23 1.14 -19.65 -4.72
N ASN A 24 1.65 -19.73 -3.49
CA ASN A 24 2.16 -18.59 -2.74
C ASN A 24 1.22 -17.37 -2.82
N LYS A 25 -0.07 -17.60 -2.60
CA LYS A 25 -1.18 -16.63 -2.78
C LYS A 25 -2.09 -16.65 -1.55
N SER A 26 -2.70 -15.52 -1.24
CA SER A 26 -3.69 -15.39 -0.18
C SER A 26 -5.07 -15.18 -0.79
N TYR A 27 -6.06 -15.90 -0.28
CA TYR A 27 -7.46 -15.77 -0.67
C TYR A 27 -8.24 -15.07 0.43
N LEU A 28 -9.25 -14.30 0.01
CA LEU A 28 -10.07 -13.50 0.89
C LEU A 28 -11.45 -14.11 1.06
N SER A 29 -12.02 -13.99 2.25
CA SER A 29 -13.43 -14.20 2.52
C SER A 29 -13.99 -13.12 3.43
N ASP A 30 -15.28 -12.83 3.29
CA ASP A 30 -15.96 -11.83 4.11
C ASP A 30 -16.32 -12.39 5.50
N GLN A 31 -16.31 -13.73 5.64
CA GLN A 31 -16.58 -14.45 6.88
C GLN A 31 -15.38 -15.27 7.33
N ALA A 32 -15.27 -15.48 8.64
CA ALA A 32 -14.29 -16.38 9.23
C ALA A 32 -14.54 -17.82 8.77
N LYS A 33 -13.47 -18.50 8.35
CA LYS A 33 -13.47 -19.92 7.99
C LYS A 33 -12.34 -20.62 8.75
N PRO A 34 -12.43 -21.94 8.98
CA PRO A 34 -11.33 -22.70 9.57
C PRO A 34 -10.01 -22.44 8.81
N GLY A 35 -8.97 -22.05 9.55
CA GLY A 35 -7.66 -21.71 8.99
C GLY A 35 -7.52 -20.30 8.39
N ALA A 36 -8.61 -19.53 8.28
CA ALA A 36 -8.55 -18.13 7.89
C ALA A 36 -8.21 -17.23 9.09
N ARG A 37 -7.45 -16.17 8.86
CA ARG A 37 -7.11 -15.17 9.89
C ARG A 37 -7.65 -13.81 9.50
N GLU A 38 -8.22 -13.09 10.46
CA GLU A 38 -8.64 -11.72 10.23
C GLU A 38 -7.44 -10.85 9.79
N ALA A 39 -7.69 -10.02 8.80
CA ALA A 39 -6.80 -9.01 8.31
C ALA A 39 -7.51 -7.67 8.20
N ARG A 40 -6.85 -6.66 8.74
CA ARG A 40 -7.39 -5.32 8.82
C ARG A 40 -6.33 -4.29 8.42
N LEU A 41 -6.72 -3.38 7.54
CA LEU A 41 -5.93 -2.21 7.15
C LEU A 41 -6.84 -1.01 6.96
N ARG A 42 -6.29 0.19 7.10
CA ARG A 42 -6.90 1.45 6.68
C ARG A 42 -6.12 1.98 5.48
N TYR A 43 -6.80 2.55 4.51
CA TYR A 43 -6.15 3.27 3.42
C TYR A 43 -6.70 4.68 3.30
N ARG A 44 -5.87 5.57 2.76
CA ARG A 44 -6.24 6.94 2.40
C ARG A 44 -5.65 7.29 1.04
N LEU A 45 -6.46 7.87 0.16
CA LEU A 45 -6.05 8.40 -1.12
C LEU A 45 -5.26 9.70 -0.88
N LEU A 46 -3.98 9.69 -1.23
CA LEU A 46 -3.12 10.88 -1.11
C LEU A 46 -3.14 11.73 -2.38
N LEU A 47 -3.11 11.07 -3.53
CA LEU A 47 -2.94 11.72 -4.82
C LEU A 47 -3.52 10.85 -5.93
N SER A 48 -4.14 11.51 -6.91
CA SER A 48 -4.48 10.89 -8.19
C SER A 48 -3.60 11.48 -9.29
N LEU A 49 -2.91 10.60 -10.00
CA LEU A 49 -2.27 10.89 -11.29
C LEU A 49 -3.21 10.41 -12.40
N ASP A 50 -2.84 10.63 -13.66
CA ASP A 50 -3.72 10.39 -14.82
C ASP A 50 -4.22 8.93 -14.90
N HIS A 51 -3.38 7.96 -14.55
CA HIS A 51 -3.68 6.53 -14.66
C HIS A 51 -3.43 5.73 -13.39
N TYR A 52 -2.96 6.38 -12.32
CA TYR A 52 -2.56 5.71 -11.10
C TYR A 52 -2.91 6.55 -9.88
N HIS A 53 -3.26 5.87 -8.79
CA HIS A 53 -3.65 6.51 -7.55
C HIS A 53 -2.70 6.09 -6.43
N LEU A 54 -2.18 7.08 -5.70
CA LEU A 54 -1.32 6.86 -4.56
C LEU A 54 -2.17 6.72 -3.31
N LEU A 55 -2.08 5.54 -2.68
CA LEU A 55 -2.70 5.28 -1.40
C LEU A 55 -1.62 5.21 -0.32
N GLU A 56 -1.88 5.87 0.79
CA GLU A 56 -1.28 5.56 2.08
C GLU A 56 -2.04 4.36 2.66
N VAL A 57 -1.31 3.40 3.21
CA VAL A 57 -1.90 2.21 3.82
C VAL A 57 -1.31 2.01 5.20
N GLU A 58 -2.17 2.00 6.20
CA GLU A 58 -1.85 1.71 7.58
C GLU A 58 -2.29 0.27 7.91
N MET A 59 -1.32 -0.55 8.31
CA MET A 59 -1.58 -1.94 8.65
C MET A 59 -1.94 -2.09 10.14
N GLN A 60 -3.13 -2.62 10.42
CA GLN A 60 -3.51 -3.04 11.78
C GLN A 60 -3.14 -4.52 12.04
N THR A 61 -2.94 -5.28 10.97
CA THR A 61 -2.42 -6.66 10.99
C THR A 61 -1.39 -6.87 9.89
N GLY A 62 -0.51 -7.85 10.04
CA GLY A 62 0.52 -8.20 9.04
C GLY A 62 0.33 -9.60 8.44
N ARG A 63 -0.75 -9.84 7.68
CA ARG A 63 -0.96 -11.15 7.01
C ARG A 63 -0.23 -11.23 5.67
N HIS A 64 0.08 -12.45 5.24
CA HIS A 64 0.76 -12.71 3.98
C HIS A 64 -0.01 -12.07 2.80
N HIS A 65 0.68 -11.25 2.00
CA HIS A 65 0.09 -10.51 0.86
C HIS A 65 -1.17 -9.70 1.20
N GLN A 66 -1.36 -9.27 2.44
CA GLN A 66 -2.58 -8.62 2.92
C GLN A 66 -3.00 -7.42 2.06
N ILE A 67 -2.13 -6.41 1.94
CA ILE A 67 -2.40 -5.19 1.17
C ILE A 67 -2.73 -5.54 -0.29
N ARG A 68 -1.92 -6.41 -0.89
CA ARG A 68 -2.05 -6.84 -2.30
C ARG A 68 -3.42 -7.47 -2.57
N ALA A 69 -3.82 -8.43 -1.73
CA ALA A 69 -5.09 -9.12 -1.87
C ALA A 69 -6.28 -8.19 -1.60
N GLN A 70 -6.25 -7.42 -0.50
CA GLN A 70 -7.39 -6.59 -0.09
C GLN A 70 -7.64 -5.44 -1.06
N LEU A 71 -6.59 -4.78 -1.58
CA LEU A 71 -6.76 -3.74 -2.59
C LEU A 71 -7.28 -4.31 -3.92
N ALA A 72 -6.83 -5.50 -4.33
CA ALA A 72 -7.38 -6.17 -5.50
C ALA A 72 -8.87 -6.55 -5.36
N ARG A 73 -9.30 -6.98 -4.17
CA ARG A 73 -10.70 -7.33 -3.86
C ARG A 73 -11.67 -6.15 -4.02
N ILE A 74 -11.21 -4.93 -3.78
CA ILE A 74 -11.98 -3.71 -4.01
C ILE A 74 -11.78 -3.12 -5.42
N GLY A 75 -11.24 -3.89 -6.35
CA GLY A 75 -11.04 -3.47 -7.74
C GLY A 75 -9.83 -2.54 -7.96
N CYS A 76 -8.95 -2.41 -6.98
CA CYS A 76 -7.80 -1.51 -7.00
C CYS A 76 -6.46 -2.27 -6.97
N PRO A 77 -6.15 -3.13 -7.96
CA PRO A 77 -4.91 -3.90 -7.96
C PRO A 77 -3.69 -2.97 -7.97
N ILE A 78 -2.65 -3.38 -7.25
CA ILE A 78 -1.38 -2.66 -7.19
C ILE A 78 -0.69 -2.72 -8.56
N LYS A 79 -0.14 -1.60 -9.04
CA LYS A 79 0.62 -1.57 -10.29
C LYS A 79 1.79 -2.58 -10.25
N GLY A 80 1.90 -3.39 -11.31
CA GLY A 80 2.91 -4.45 -11.43
C GLY A 80 2.52 -5.79 -10.81
N ASP A 81 1.46 -5.84 -9.98
CA ASP A 81 1.07 -7.06 -9.26
C ASP A 81 0.21 -8.02 -10.10
N LEU A 82 0.85 -8.76 -11.00
CA LEU A 82 0.17 -9.75 -11.86
C LEU A 82 -0.61 -10.80 -11.05
N LYS A 83 -0.10 -11.20 -9.88
CA LYS A 83 -0.72 -12.25 -9.04
C LYS A 83 -2.11 -11.85 -8.55
N TYR A 84 -2.33 -10.54 -8.36
CA TYR A 84 -3.57 -9.98 -7.83
C TYR A 84 -4.28 -9.06 -8.84
N GLY A 85 -4.03 -9.22 -10.14
CA GLY A 85 -4.89 -8.66 -11.19
C GLY A 85 -4.39 -7.37 -11.84
N ALA A 86 -3.12 -6.98 -11.64
CA ALA A 86 -2.55 -5.91 -12.45
C ALA A 86 -2.49 -6.34 -13.93
N ARG A 87 -2.84 -5.43 -14.85
CA ARG A 87 -2.84 -5.71 -16.30
C ARG A 87 -1.45 -6.01 -16.89
N ARG A 88 -0.39 -5.46 -16.31
CA ARG A 88 0.99 -5.54 -16.80
C ARG A 88 1.95 -5.59 -15.61
N SER A 89 3.06 -6.31 -15.78
CA SER A 89 4.18 -6.30 -14.85
C SER A 89 4.94 -4.98 -14.94
N ASN A 90 5.71 -4.67 -13.90
CA ASN A 90 6.74 -3.65 -14.00
C ASN A 90 8.01 -4.23 -14.66
N PRO A 91 8.86 -3.37 -15.25
CA PRO A 91 10.24 -3.74 -15.54
C PRO A 91 10.90 -4.35 -14.30
N GLY A 92 11.59 -5.49 -14.45
CA GLY A 92 12.20 -6.21 -13.33
C GLY A 92 11.23 -6.98 -12.41
N GLY A 93 9.92 -7.01 -12.69
CA GLY A 93 8.96 -7.86 -11.99
C GLY A 93 8.52 -7.39 -10.60
N GLY A 94 8.96 -6.21 -10.14
CA GLY A 94 8.54 -5.62 -8.88
C GLY A 94 7.09 -5.10 -8.89
N ILE A 95 6.62 -4.62 -7.74
CA ILE A 95 5.29 -4.00 -7.58
C ILE A 95 5.40 -2.60 -6.98
N HIS A 96 4.46 -1.69 -7.30
CA HIS A 96 4.43 -0.35 -6.72
C HIS A 96 3.81 -0.34 -5.32
N LEU A 97 4.44 -1.07 -4.39
CA LEU A 97 4.13 -1.09 -2.96
C LEU A 97 5.44 -0.85 -2.20
N HIS A 98 5.48 0.18 -1.36
CA HIS A 98 6.69 0.60 -0.66
C HIS A 98 6.38 0.77 0.83
N ALA A 99 7.24 0.22 1.69
CA ALA A 99 7.18 0.45 3.13
C ALA A 99 7.83 1.80 3.44
N ARG A 100 7.04 2.88 3.36
CA ARG A 100 7.51 4.27 3.51
C ARG A 100 7.94 4.60 4.93
N GLU A 101 7.22 4.11 5.92
CA GLU A 101 7.42 4.49 7.32
C GLU A 101 7.26 3.29 8.24
N LEU A 102 8.11 3.24 9.28
CA LEU A 102 7.99 2.34 10.42
C LEU A 102 8.17 3.14 11.70
N SER A 103 7.19 3.05 12.60
CA SER A 103 7.18 3.76 13.88
C SER A 103 6.88 2.77 15.00
N PHE A 104 7.73 2.75 16.04
CA PHE A 104 7.60 1.86 17.20
C PHE A 104 8.37 2.41 18.40
N VAL A 105 8.08 1.89 19.59
CA VAL A 105 8.89 2.19 20.80
C VAL A 105 10.16 1.36 20.75
N HIS A 106 11.32 2.01 20.80
CA HIS A 106 12.60 1.31 20.77
C HIS A 106 12.70 0.33 21.96
N PRO A 107 12.96 -0.97 21.74
CA PRO A 107 12.81 -2.00 22.78
C PRO A 107 13.79 -1.84 23.96
N VAL A 108 14.96 -1.25 23.72
CA VAL A 108 15.94 -0.93 24.78
C VAL A 108 15.73 0.47 25.37
N ARG A 109 15.75 1.52 24.53
CA ARG A 109 15.65 2.92 24.96
C ARG A 109 14.27 3.33 25.51
N GLN A 110 13.20 2.59 25.21
CA GLN A 110 11.82 2.94 25.57
C GLN A 110 11.35 4.31 25.03
N GLU A 111 11.97 4.76 23.95
CA GLU A 111 11.66 6.04 23.29
C GLU A 111 10.97 5.80 21.94
N PRO A 112 10.10 6.71 21.49
CA PRO A 112 9.53 6.65 20.14
C PRO A 112 10.63 6.73 19.08
N LEU A 113 10.69 5.73 18.19
CA LEU A 113 11.55 5.70 17.02
C LEU A 113 10.69 5.74 15.76
N ARG A 114 11.04 6.63 14.83
CA ARG A 114 10.41 6.77 13.52
C ARG A 114 11.46 6.69 12.43
N ILE A 115 11.29 5.75 11.51
CA ILE A 115 12.17 5.54 10.35
C ILE A 115 11.34 5.79 9.09
N VAL A 116 11.85 6.65 8.20
CA VAL A 116 11.23 6.93 6.90
C VAL A 116 12.20 6.53 5.80
N ALA A 117 11.70 5.76 4.82
CA ALA A 117 12.47 5.31 3.68
C ALA A 117 11.94 5.93 2.39
N ASP A 118 12.79 6.58 1.61
CA ASP A 118 12.39 7.07 0.30
C ASP A 118 12.05 5.92 -0.66
N PRO A 119 10.99 6.07 -1.49
CA PRO A 119 10.69 5.09 -2.51
C PRO A 119 11.86 4.99 -3.49
N PRO A 120 11.99 3.86 -4.20
CA PRO A 120 12.99 3.75 -5.25
C PRO A 120 12.76 4.81 -6.33
N PRO A 121 13.81 5.28 -7.02
CA PRO A 121 13.68 6.22 -8.13
C PRO A 121 12.83 5.58 -9.22
N ASP A 122 11.72 6.24 -9.55
CA ASP A 122 10.75 5.81 -10.56
C ASP A 122 9.92 7.05 -10.92
N PRO A 123 9.61 7.29 -12.22
CA PRO A 123 8.89 8.49 -12.62
C PRO A 123 7.57 8.73 -11.86
N LEU A 124 6.86 7.67 -11.48
CA LEU A 124 5.62 7.81 -10.74
C LEU A 124 5.87 8.15 -9.26
N TRP A 125 6.86 7.52 -8.63
CA TRP A 125 7.23 7.86 -7.25
C TRP A 125 7.75 9.29 -7.16
N ASP A 126 8.61 9.69 -8.09
CA ASP A 126 9.21 11.03 -8.13
C ASP A 126 8.14 12.11 -8.32
N GLU A 127 7.19 11.89 -9.23
CA GLU A 127 6.07 12.80 -9.46
C GLU A 127 5.15 12.88 -8.24
N ALA A 128 4.87 11.74 -7.60
CA ALA A 128 4.03 11.73 -6.41
C ALA A 128 4.68 12.47 -5.23
N LEU A 129 5.97 12.27 -4.99
CA LEU A 129 6.72 13.00 -3.96
C LEU A 129 6.72 14.50 -4.25
N ARG A 130 6.96 14.89 -5.51
CA ARG A 130 6.94 16.30 -5.93
C ARG A 130 5.60 16.97 -5.67
N ARG A 131 4.48 16.33 -6.03
CA ARG A 131 3.15 16.89 -5.80
C ARG A 131 2.77 16.93 -4.32
N LEU A 132 3.21 15.96 -3.53
CA LEU A 132 2.96 15.93 -2.09
C LEU A 132 3.80 16.96 -1.31
N ALA A 133 4.99 17.32 -1.80
CA ALA A 133 5.82 18.36 -1.19
C ALA A 133 5.25 19.79 -1.40
N GLY A 134 4.26 19.97 -2.27
CA GLY A 134 3.74 21.29 -2.66
C GLY A 134 4.73 22.09 -3.52
N PRO A 135 4.36 23.30 -3.98
CA PRO A 135 5.35 24.21 -4.55
C PRO A 135 6.38 24.54 -3.46
N ALA A 136 7.67 24.41 -3.78
CA ALA A 136 8.72 24.90 -2.90
C ALA A 136 8.39 26.36 -2.53
N ALA A 137 8.35 26.69 -1.23
CA ALA A 137 8.18 28.06 -0.80
C ALA A 137 9.20 28.93 -1.54
N SER A 138 8.69 29.93 -2.27
CA SER A 138 9.54 30.87 -3.02
C SER A 138 10.54 31.52 -2.06
N PRO A 139 11.83 31.66 -2.43
CA PRO A 139 12.85 32.25 -1.56
C PRO A 139 12.72 33.79 -1.44
N ALA A 140 11.50 34.33 -1.44
CA ALA A 140 11.23 35.77 -1.54
C ALA A 140 10.78 36.46 -0.24
N ASP A 141 10.78 35.77 0.91
CA ASP A 141 10.64 36.41 2.23
C ASP A 141 11.97 36.30 3.00
N ARG A 142 12.89 37.22 2.70
CA ARG A 142 14.00 37.63 3.57
C ARG A 142 14.20 39.14 3.45
#